data_AF-A0A5C1NKR4-F1
#
_entry.id   AF-A0A5C1NKR4-F1
#
_cell.length_a   1.000
_cell.length_b   1.000
_cell.length_c   1.000
_cell.angle_alpha   90.00
_cell.angle_beta   90.00
_cell.angle_gamma   90.00
#
_symmetry.space_group_name_H-M   'P 1'
#
loop_
_entity.id
_entity.type
_entity.pdbx_description
1 polymer ?
#
loop_
_entity_poly.entity_id
_entity_poly.type
_entity_poly.pdbx_seq_one_letter_code
_entity_poly.pdbx_strand_id
1 'polypeptide(L)'
;MPLVILVGMGVGICSSVIPYACDQLAMSRLPRESFALLLALLPASATIIAAIVLAQIPTLQDLLGIMLVMSGIAVHRPAGG
;
A
#
# COMPACT_ATOMS: atom_id res chain seq x y z
N MET A 1 4.35 -31.74 0.52
CA MET A 1 3.10 -31.04 0.90
C MET A 1 3.14 -30.31 2.25
N PRO A 2 3.78 -30.80 3.36
CA PRO A 2 3.76 -30.05 4.64
C PRO A 2 4.52 -28.71 4.59
N LEU A 3 5.62 -28.64 3.82
CA LEU A 3 6.39 -27.40 3.63
C LEU A 3 5.55 -26.27 3.01
N VAL A 4 4.68 -26.59 2.05
CA VAL A 4 3.87 -25.61 1.31
C VAL A 4 2.85 -24.96 2.24
N ILE A 5 2.29 -25.73 3.17
CA ILE A 5 1.36 -25.24 4.20
C ILE A 5 2.09 -24.28 5.15
N LEU A 6 3.31 -24.64 5.57
CA LEU A 6 4.11 -23.80 6.46
C LEU A 6 4.52 -22.48 5.79
N VAL A 7 4.97 -22.53 4.54
CA VAL A 7 5.29 -21.34 3.73
C VAL A 7 4.02 -20.51 3.49
N GLY A 8 2.90 -21.13 3.16
CA GLY A 8 1.61 -20.45 2.96
C GLY A 8 1.13 -19.73 4.22
N MET A 9 1.29 -20.34 5.39
CA MET A 9 1.03 -19.67 6.67
C MET A 9 1.96 -18.47 6.87
N GLY A 10 3.26 -18.62 6.61
CA GLY A 10 4.22 -17.51 6.71
C GLY A 10 3.84 -16.34 5.79
N VAL A 11 3.51 -16.62 4.53
CA VAL A 11 3.08 -15.61 3.56
C VAL A 11 1.78 -14.93 4.00
N GLY A 12 0.78 -15.69 4.45
CA GLY A 12 -0.50 -15.14 4.91
C GLY A 12 -0.35 -14.27 6.17
N ILE A 13 0.50 -14.66 7.11
CA ILE A 13 0.81 -13.87 8.30
C ILE A 13 1.49 -12.55 7.88
N CYS A 14 2.54 -12.63 7.07
CA CYS A 14 3.30 -11.45 6.64
C CYS A 14 2.48 -10.50 5.77
N SER A 15 1.61 -11.02 4.89
CA SER A 15 0.85 -10.19 3.94
C SER A 15 -0.48 -9.68 4.47
N SER A 16 -1.05 -10.25 5.54
CA SER A 16 -2.36 -9.84 6.05
C SER A 16 -2.36 -9.56 7.56
N VAL A 17 -1.92 -10.51 8.38
CA VAL A 17 -2.04 -10.39 9.85
C VAL A 17 -1.19 -9.23 10.38
N ILE A 18 0.09 -9.17 9.98
CA ILE A 18 1.01 -8.10 10.38
C ILE A 18 0.53 -6.73 9.90
N PRO A 19 0.26 -6.50 8.59
CA PRO A 19 -0.18 -5.20 8.12
C PRO A 19 -1.51 -4.78 8.75
N TYR A 20 -2.45 -5.70 8.98
CA TYR A 20 -3.70 -5.37 9.66
C TYR A 20 -3.50 -4.96 11.12
N ALA A 21 -2.63 -5.66 11.85
CA ALA A 21 -2.29 -5.27 13.22
C ALA A 21 -1.62 -3.88 13.26
N CYS A 22 -0.70 -3.60 12.33
CA CYS A 22 -0.11 -2.28 12.17
C CYS A 22 -1.15 -1.21 11.81
N ASP A 23 -2.09 -1.51 10.92
CA ASP A 23 -3.17 -0.60 10.50
C ASP A 23 -4.07 -0.23 11.68
N GLN A 24 -4.49 -1.21 12.46
CA GLN A 24 -5.29 -0.98 13.66
C GLN A 24 -4.52 -0.21 14.73
N LEU A 25 -3.25 -0.52 14.95
CA LEU A 25 -2.41 0.26 15.87
C LEU A 25 -2.25 1.69 15.37
N ALA A 26 -2.03 1.91 14.08
CA ALA A 26 -1.95 3.22 13.47
C ALA A 26 -3.26 4.01 13.63
N MET A 27 -4.42 3.40 13.36
CA MET A 27 -5.73 4.03 13.61
C MET A 27 -5.94 4.39 15.08
N SER A 28 -5.42 3.57 16.00
CA SER A 28 -5.53 3.84 17.45
C SER A 28 -4.57 4.94 17.95
N ARG A 29 -3.51 5.27 17.20
CA ARG A 29 -2.42 6.16 17.65
C ARG A 29 -2.26 7.44 16.82
N LEU A 30 -2.67 7.45 15.57
CA LEU A 30 -2.48 8.57 14.64
C LEU A 30 -3.77 9.38 14.44
N PRO A 31 -3.66 10.70 14.22
CA PRO A 31 -4.75 11.51 13.70
C PRO A 31 -5.26 10.96 12.35
N ARG A 32 -6.57 11.04 12.13
CA ARG A 32 -7.24 10.51 10.92
C ARG A 32 -6.63 11.05 9.62
N GLU A 33 -6.23 12.32 9.63
CA GLU A 33 -5.55 12.98 8.51
C GLU A 33 -4.20 12.34 8.16
N SER A 34 -3.34 12.07 9.14
CA SER A 34 -2.02 11.48 8.92
C SER A 34 -2.14 10.05 8.41
N PHE A 35 -3.09 9.28 8.95
CA PHE A 35 -3.37 7.93 8.48
C PHE A 35 -3.93 7.92 7.05
N ALA A 36 -4.83 8.85 6.71
CA ALA A 36 -5.33 9.01 5.34
C ALA A 36 -4.20 9.37 4.36
N LEU A 37 -3.22 10.19 4.77
CA LEU A 37 -2.03 10.45 3.95
C LEU A 37 -1.21 9.18 3.72
N LEU A 38 -0.97 8.35 4.76
CA LEU A 38 -0.26 7.07 4.62
C LEU A 38 -0.97 6.12 3.63
N LEU A 39 -2.29 6.00 3.73
CA LEU A 39 -3.11 5.23 2.79
C LEU A 39 -3.04 5.79 1.36
N ALA A 40 -3.01 7.11 1.22
CA ALA A 40 -2.89 7.76 -0.07
C ALA A 40 -1.51 7.55 -0.72
N LEU A 41 -0.47 7.32 0.09
CA LEU A 41 0.87 6.98 -0.37
C LEU A 41 1.03 5.48 -0.74
N LEU A 42 0.07 4.63 -0.35
CA LEU A 42 0.11 3.19 -0.61
C LEU A 42 0.26 2.81 -2.11
N PRO A 43 -0.39 3.49 -3.07
CA PRO A 43 -0.20 3.17 -4.49
C PRO A 43 1.22 3.51 -4.97
N ALA A 44 1.88 4.53 -4.39
CA ALA A 44 3.24 4.89 -4.74
C ALA A 44 4.23 3.83 -4.23
N SER A 45 4.09 3.41 -2.97
CA SER A 45 4.93 2.36 -2.40
C SER A 45 4.70 1.00 -3.07
N ALA A 46 3.45 0.65 -3.37
CA ALA A 46 3.10 -0.59 -4.06
C ALA A 46 3.76 -0.68 -5.44
N THR A 47 3.74 0.41 -6.22
CA THR A 47 4.36 0.44 -7.56
C THR A 47 5.88 0.36 -7.51
N ILE A 48 6.51 1.01 -6.54
CA ILE A 48 7.96 0.91 -6.30
C ILE A 48 8.34 -0.53 -5.94
N ILE A 49 7.62 -1.15 -5.00
CA ILE A 49 7.89 -2.54 -4.58
C ILE A 49 7.67 -3.50 -5.75
N ALA A 50 6.60 -3.32 -6.54
CA ALA A 50 6.35 -4.13 -7.72
C ALA A 50 7.49 -4.01 -8.75
N ALA A 51 7.95 -2.79 -9.04
CA ALA A 51 9.06 -2.56 -9.96
C ALA A 51 10.36 -3.24 -9.49
N ILE A 52 10.65 -3.20 -8.18
CA ILE A 52 11.87 -3.78 -7.60
C ILE A 52 11.79 -5.31 -7.51
N VAL A 53 10.70 -5.85 -6.95
CA VAL A 53 10.60 -7.28 -6.59
C VAL A 53 10.18 -8.13 -7.79
N LEU A 54 9.27 -7.62 -8.63
CA LEU A 54 8.77 -8.37 -9.80
C LEU A 54 9.52 -8.02 -11.09
N ALA A 55 10.42 -7.02 -11.07
CA ALA A 55 11.11 -6.48 -12.26
C ALA A 55 10.15 -6.10 -13.40
N GLN A 56 8.86 -5.88 -13.09
CA GLN A 56 7.84 -5.45 -14.03
C GLN A 56 8.03 -3.95 -14.24
N ILE A 57 8.66 -3.59 -15.35
CA ILE A 57 8.75 -2.19 -15.78
C ILE A 57 7.32 -1.77 -16.15
N PRO A 58 6.70 -0.85 -15.38
CA PRO A 58 5.33 -0.44 -15.65
C PRO A 58 5.23 0.15 -17.05
N THR A 59 4.16 -0.22 -17.75
CA THR A 59 3.91 0.28 -19.10
C THR A 59 3.50 1.76 -19.04
N LEU A 60 3.52 2.43 -20.20
CA LEU A 60 3.09 3.83 -20.26
C LEU A 60 1.64 4.03 -19.79
N GLN A 61 0.78 3.03 -19.98
CA GLN A 61 -0.60 3.04 -19.49
C GLN A 61 -0.68 2.92 -17.97
N ASP A 62 0.15 2.07 -17.36
CA ASP A 62 0.22 1.96 -15.89
C ASP A 62 0.70 3.27 -15.28
N LEU A 63 1.70 3.91 -15.88
CA LEU A 63 2.19 5.22 -15.43
C LEU A 63 1.09 6.29 -15.48
N LEU A 64 0.30 6.31 -16.55
CA LEU A 64 -0.84 7.24 -16.68
C LEU A 64 -1.92 6.95 -15.62
N GLY A 65 -2.23 5.68 -15.37
CA GLY A 65 -3.17 5.28 -14.32
C GLY A 65 -2.69 5.71 -12.92
N ILE A 66 -1.41 5.47 -12.61
CA ILE A 66 -0.78 5.90 -11.36
C ILE A 66 -0.80 7.42 -11.25
N MET A 67 -0.42 8.16 -12.29
CA MET A 67 -0.47 9.62 -12.32
C MET A 67 -1.88 10.15 -12.10
N LEU A 68 -2.90 9.52 -12.69
CA LEU A 68 -4.29 9.90 -12.50
C LEU A 68 -4.72 9.69 -11.04
N VAL A 69 -4.40 8.54 -10.45
CA VAL A 69 -4.66 8.24 -9.03
C VAL A 69 -3.93 9.24 -8.12
N MET A 70 -2.64 9.50 -8.37
CA MET A 70 -1.83 10.47 -7.61
C MET A 70 -2.36 11.90 -7.73
N SER A 71 -2.82 12.29 -8.92
CA SER A 71 -3.46 13.60 -9.13
C SER A 71 -4.78 13.69 -8.38
N GLY A 72 -5.59 12.63 -8.39
CA GLY A 72 -6.82 12.53 -7.61
C GLY A 72 -6.54 12.69 -6.11
N ILE A 73 -5.52 12.00 -5.58
CA ILE A 73 -5.06 12.15 -4.20
C ILE A 73 -4.65 13.59 -3.89
N ALA A 74 -3.87 14.22 -4.79
CA ALA A 74 -3.39 15.59 -4.61
C ALA A 74 -4.53 16.61 -4.59
N VAL A 75 -5.56 16.40 -5.42
CA VAL A 75 -6.75 17.27 -5.51
C VAL A 75 -7.72 17.00 -4.36
N HIS A 76 -7.87 15.75 -3.92
CA HIS A 76 -8.76 15.35 -2.83
C HIS A 76 -8.14 15.54 -1.44
N ARG A 77 -6.99 16.22 -1.33
CA ARG A 77 -6.47 16.68 -0.04
C ARG A 77 -7.58 17.48 0.63
N PRO A 78 -8.07 17.08 1.81
CA PRO A 78 -9.02 17.89 2.55
C PRO A 78 -8.38 19.26 2.77
N ALA A 79 -9.03 20.32 2.28
CA ALA A 79 -8.65 21.69 2.62
C ALA A 79 -8.95 21.89 4.10
N GLY A 80 -7.94 21.86 4.96
CA GLY A 80 -8.13 22.21 6.36
C GLY A 80 -7.12 21.59 7.32
N GLY A 81 -6.21 22.45 7.76
CA GLY A 81 -5.27 22.32 8.87
C GLY A 81 -4.52 23.63 8.94
#